data_AF-A0A915NXW2-F1
#
_entry.id   AF-A0A915NXW2-F1
#
_cell.length_a   1.000
_cell.length_b   1.000
_cell.length_c   1.000
_cell.angle_alpha   90.00
_cell.angle_beta   90.00
_cell.angle_gamma   90.00
#
_symmetry.space_group_name_H-M   'P 1'
#
loop_
_entity.id
_entity.type
_entity.pdbx_description
1 polymer ?
#
loop_
_entity_poly.entity_id
_entity_poly.type
_entity_poly.pdbx_seq_one_letter_code
_entity_poly.pdbx_strand_id
1 'polypeptide(L)'
;MPGVIYIQSVPPMFTVKHLREIMSRFGELGRVYLQAEKRGPHKRKRYTEGWVEFKSKKSAKEVAQIFKWEHLMEQLSYEKRVEQQRLRTEISFEKRKAEHFSQQVEKGERLQKLEERVLKKSGLWKRYLMQHHQKKVINENKLEKSKQLRGEKDFLQMIFGGKEENEKEVGREEEEKEEEIMEEEEEYVVSAAVYVNLSDGSPIFGAFVQAATGKYISQFLGVPFAEPPIGKLRFRRPIPKRPWREQWNATTFRDSCVQSPDTYFGDFYGATMWNSNTPCSEDCLYLNIYVPGEIDREKRLPVLFWIYGGGFWSGTASLDVYDGKIFAGEENVIIVTVNYRVTVFGFLYLGREEAPGNMGLWDQLLAL
;
A
#
# COMPACT_ATOMS: atom_id res chain seq x y z
N MET A 1 -11.05 48.83 -35.42
CA MET A 1 -11.89 49.32 -34.30
C MET A 1 -11.68 48.41 -33.10
N PRO A 2 -11.60 48.95 -31.88
CA PRO A 2 -11.54 48.15 -30.66
C PRO A 2 -12.85 47.38 -30.44
N GLY A 3 -12.77 46.28 -29.69
CA GLY A 3 -13.92 45.47 -29.28
C GLY A 3 -13.98 45.37 -27.76
N VAL A 4 -15.18 45.38 -27.18
CA VAL A 4 -15.38 45.33 -25.73
C VAL A 4 -16.14 44.08 -25.35
N ILE A 5 -15.69 43.40 -24.31
CA ILE A 5 -16.36 42.25 -23.69
C ILE A 5 -16.87 42.68 -22.31
N TYR A 6 -18.16 42.48 -22.07
CA TYR A 6 -18.80 42.74 -20.78
C TYR A 6 -18.72 41.52 -19.87
N ILE A 7 -18.50 41.78 -18.58
CA ILE A 7 -18.41 40.77 -17.53
C ILE A 7 -19.53 41.03 -16.55
N GLN A 8 -20.53 40.16 -16.58
CA GLN A 8 -21.75 40.30 -15.78
C GLN A 8 -21.55 39.98 -14.29
N SER A 9 -20.53 39.18 -13.95
CA SER A 9 -20.24 38.79 -12.56
C SER A 9 -18.74 38.60 -12.35
N VAL A 10 -18.17 39.29 -11.37
CA VAL A 10 -16.74 39.19 -11.03
C VAL A 10 -16.54 38.31 -9.79
N PRO A 11 -15.67 37.29 -9.84
CA PRO A 11 -15.47 36.39 -8.70
C PRO A 11 -14.92 37.11 -7.45
N PRO A 12 -15.22 36.63 -6.23
CA PRO A 12 -14.65 37.19 -5.01
C PRO A 12 -13.10 37.13 -5.06
N MET A 13 -12.45 38.26 -4.79
CA MET A 13 -10.98 38.46 -4.84
C MET A 13 -10.35 38.63 -6.22
N PHE A 14 -11.12 38.60 -7.30
CA PHE A 14 -10.59 39.02 -8.60
C PHE A 14 -10.31 40.53 -8.61
N THR A 15 -9.20 40.90 -9.24
CA THR A 15 -8.76 42.28 -9.35
C THR A 15 -8.57 42.62 -10.83
N VAL A 16 -8.47 43.90 -11.14
CA VAL A 16 -8.12 44.38 -12.49
C VAL A 16 -6.82 43.73 -13.00
N LYS A 17 -5.85 43.48 -12.11
CA LYS A 17 -4.58 42.83 -12.45
C LYS A 17 -4.80 41.38 -12.90
N HIS A 18 -5.55 40.59 -12.13
CA HIS A 18 -5.86 39.19 -12.48
C HIS A 18 -6.59 39.11 -13.82
N LEU A 19 -7.55 40.01 -14.04
CA LEU A 19 -8.31 40.07 -15.28
C LEU A 19 -7.43 40.37 -16.49
N ARG A 20 -6.50 41.33 -16.34
CA ARG A 20 -5.54 41.70 -17.40
C ARG A 20 -4.60 40.54 -17.74
N GLU A 21 -4.15 39.78 -16.74
CA GLU A 21 -3.23 38.65 -16.93
C GLU A 21 -3.89 37.46 -17.65
N ILE A 22 -5.16 37.19 -17.37
CA ILE A 22 -5.91 36.13 -18.07
C ILE A 22 -6.22 36.57 -19.49
N MET A 23 -6.75 37.78 -19.66
CA MET A 23 -7.25 38.26 -20.94
C MET A 23 -6.15 38.61 -21.94
N SER A 24 -4.95 38.97 -21.48
CA SER A 24 -3.83 39.30 -22.37
C SER A 24 -3.36 38.09 -23.18
N ARG A 25 -3.63 36.87 -22.71
CA ARG A 25 -3.31 35.63 -23.44
C ARG A 25 -4.05 35.50 -24.76
N PHE A 26 -5.18 36.21 -24.90
CA PHE A 26 -6.03 36.16 -26.08
C PHE A 26 -5.89 37.36 -27.01
N GLY A 27 -5.04 38.34 -26.67
CA GLY A 27 -4.74 39.48 -27.52
C GLY A 27 -4.37 40.75 -26.76
N GLU A 28 -4.00 41.79 -27.51
CA GLU A 28 -3.65 43.08 -26.93
C GLU A 28 -4.85 43.81 -26.31
N LEU A 29 -4.71 44.15 -25.03
CA LEU A 29 -5.74 44.80 -24.24
C LEU A 29 -5.59 46.33 -24.26
N GLY A 30 -6.73 47.01 -24.31
CA GLY A 30 -6.89 48.43 -24.05
C GLY A 30 -7.23 48.67 -22.58
N ARG A 31 -8.36 49.34 -22.32
CA ARG A 31 -8.83 49.66 -20.97
C ARG A 31 -9.54 48.47 -20.32
N VAL A 32 -9.40 48.37 -19.01
CA VAL A 32 -10.10 47.38 -18.18
C VAL A 32 -10.80 48.12 -17.05
N TYR A 33 -12.09 47.85 -16.87
CA TYR A 33 -12.91 48.47 -15.85
C TYR A 33 -13.62 47.40 -15.02
N LEU A 34 -13.62 47.58 -13.70
CA LEU A 34 -14.41 46.77 -12.77
C LEU A 34 -15.15 47.69 -11.80
N GLN A 35 -16.45 47.47 -11.65
CA GLN A 35 -17.33 48.19 -10.74
C GLN A 35 -17.15 47.66 -9.32
N ALA A 36 -16.73 48.53 -8.39
CA ALA A 36 -16.57 48.14 -6.99
C ALA A 36 -17.92 48.05 -6.27
N GLU A 37 -18.07 47.04 -5.41
CA GLU A 37 -19.24 46.84 -4.56
C GLU A 37 -19.31 47.97 -3.50
N LYS A 38 -20.46 48.66 -3.40
CA LYS A 38 -20.64 49.73 -2.42
C LYS A 38 -20.96 49.14 -1.02
N ARG A 39 -19.95 48.88 -0.17
CA ARG A 39 -20.03 49.00 1.32
C ARG A 39 -18.79 48.54 2.11
N GLY A 40 -18.45 49.32 3.15
CA GLY A 40 -17.78 48.90 4.41
C GLY A 40 -16.27 49.24 4.54
N PRO A 41 -15.83 49.98 5.59
CA PRO A 41 -14.44 50.48 5.72
C PRO A 41 -13.36 49.40 5.97
N HIS A 42 -13.74 48.14 6.20
CA HIS A 42 -12.79 47.07 6.59
C HIS A 42 -13.00 45.71 5.91
N LYS A 43 -13.49 45.65 4.66
CA LYS A 43 -13.49 44.39 3.88
C LYS A 43 -12.73 44.57 2.56
N ARG A 44 -12.00 43.52 2.12
CA ARG A 44 -11.24 43.50 0.87
C ARG A 44 -12.12 44.01 -0.29
N LYS A 45 -11.58 44.87 -1.17
CA LYS A 45 -12.30 45.42 -2.33
C LYS A 45 -12.85 44.27 -3.18
N ARG A 46 -14.18 44.20 -3.31
CA ARG A 46 -14.88 43.28 -4.19
C ARG A 46 -15.44 44.05 -5.37
N TYR A 47 -15.51 43.39 -6.51
CA TYR A 47 -16.09 43.94 -7.74
C TYR A 47 -17.32 43.11 -8.09
N THR A 48 -18.33 43.75 -8.67
CA THR A 48 -19.59 43.08 -9.05
C THR A 48 -19.61 42.77 -10.54
N GLU A 49 -19.28 43.75 -11.37
CA GLU A 49 -19.35 43.68 -12.83
C GLU A 49 -18.21 44.48 -13.47
N GLY A 50 -18.04 44.38 -14.78
CA GLY A 50 -17.01 45.14 -15.47
C GLY A 50 -16.97 44.91 -16.98
N TRP A 51 -15.94 45.44 -17.62
CA TRP A 51 -15.69 45.23 -19.04
C TRP A 51 -14.20 45.31 -19.38
N VAL A 52 -13.82 44.61 -20.45
CA VAL A 52 -12.45 44.55 -20.99
C VAL A 52 -12.47 44.97 -22.44
N GLU A 53 -11.66 45.95 -22.78
CA GLU A 53 -11.44 46.39 -24.16
C GLU A 53 -10.23 45.64 -24.76
N PHE A 54 -10.42 45.08 -25.95
CA PHE A 54 -9.37 44.58 -26.82
C PHE A 54 -9.12 45.58 -27.94
N LYS A 55 -7.85 45.81 -28.27
CA LYS A 55 -7.50 46.70 -29.39
C LYS A 55 -8.02 46.19 -30.74
N SER A 56 -8.17 44.87 -30.87
CA SER A 56 -8.71 44.20 -32.06
C SER A 56 -10.13 43.66 -31.81
N LYS A 57 -11.10 44.12 -32.61
CA LYS A 57 -12.47 43.58 -32.63
C LYS A 57 -12.54 42.10 -32.98
N LYS A 58 -11.56 41.57 -33.73
CA LYS A 58 -11.48 40.14 -34.07
C LYS A 58 -11.17 39.31 -32.82
N SER A 59 -10.16 39.71 -32.05
CA SER A 59 -9.78 39.05 -30.78
C SER A 59 -10.93 39.08 -29.77
N ALA A 60 -11.65 40.21 -29.66
CA ALA A 60 -12.81 40.30 -28.77
C ALA A 60 -13.92 39.28 -29.13
N LYS A 61 -14.17 39.05 -30.42
CA LYS A 61 -15.19 38.10 -30.88
C LYS A 61 -14.78 36.65 -30.64
N GLU A 62 -13.52 36.31 -30.89
CA GLU A 62 -13.00 34.95 -30.65
C GLU A 62 -13.04 34.59 -29.16
N VAL A 63 -12.63 35.52 -28.29
CA VAL A 63 -12.70 35.33 -26.83
C VAL A 63 -14.15 35.18 -26.36
N ALA A 64 -15.09 35.98 -26.87
CA ALA A 64 -16.50 35.87 -26.49
C ALA A 64 -17.12 34.51 -26.88
N GLN A 65 -16.60 33.84 -27.92
CA GLN A 65 -17.07 32.52 -28.35
C GLN A 65 -16.41 31.37 -27.57
N ILE A 66 -15.14 31.51 -27.20
CA ILE A 66 -14.33 30.44 -26.59
C ILE A 66 -14.38 30.50 -25.06
N PHE A 67 -14.33 31.70 -24.50
CA PHE A 67 -14.18 31.91 -23.06
C PHE A 67 -15.54 31.96 -22.37
N LYS A 68 -16.01 30.80 -21.88
CA LYS A 68 -17.19 30.73 -21.02
C LYS A 68 -16.80 31.01 -19.57
N TRP A 69 -17.31 32.12 -19.03
CA TRP A 69 -17.02 32.57 -17.66
C TRP A 69 -17.37 31.53 -16.59
N GLU A 70 -18.41 30.72 -16.84
CA GLU A 70 -18.87 29.64 -15.97
C GLU A 70 -17.81 28.56 -15.77
N HIS A 71 -17.06 28.18 -16.83
CA HIS A 71 -16.04 27.14 -16.73
C HIS A 71 -14.84 27.59 -15.87
N LEU A 72 -14.44 28.85 -15.96
CA LEU A 72 -13.39 29.40 -15.08
C LEU A 72 -13.82 29.36 -13.62
N MET A 73 -15.10 29.66 -13.36
CA MET A 73 -15.66 29.61 -12.01
C MET A 73 -15.75 28.20 -11.46
N GLU A 74 -16.19 27.24 -12.28
CA GLU A 74 -16.19 25.83 -11.91
C GLU A 74 -14.78 25.33 -11.61
N GLN A 75 -13.80 25.63 -12.48
CA GLN A 75 -12.40 25.25 -12.29
C GLN A 75 -11.82 25.84 -10.99
N LEU A 76 -12.03 27.13 -10.73
CA LEU A 76 -11.56 27.76 -9.49
C LEU A 76 -12.28 27.22 -8.25
N SER A 77 -13.56 26.85 -8.36
CA SER A 77 -14.31 26.21 -7.28
C SER A 77 -13.80 24.80 -6.99
N TYR A 78 -13.36 24.09 -8.03
CA TYR A 78 -12.80 22.76 -7.95
C TYR A 78 -11.41 22.81 -7.29
N GLU A 79 -10.53 23.69 -7.77
CA GLU A 79 -9.20 23.90 -7.20
C GLU A 79 -9.26 24.26 -5.71
N LYS A 80 -10.17 25.15 -5.31
CA LYS A 80 -10.40 25.48 -3.88
C LYS A 80 -10.89 24.29 -3.06
N ARG A 81 -11.78 23.46 -3.61
CA ARG A 81 -12.28 22.25 -2.92
C ARG A 81 -11.15 21.25 -2.70
N VAL A 82 -10.31 21.05 -3.71
CA VAL A 82 -9.13 20.18 -3.63
C VAL A 82 -8.14 20.70 -2.58
N GLU A 83 -7.84 22.00 -2.57
CA GLU A 83 -6.95 22.62 -1.60
C GLU A 83 -7.48 22.48 -0.17
N GLN A 84 -8.76 22.76 0.07
CA GLN A 84 -9.40 22.58 1.37
C GLN A 84 -9.37 21.12 1.83
N GLN A 85 -9.57 20.17 0.91
CA GLN A 85 -9.50 18.75 1.22
C GLN A 85 -8.09 18.33 1.60
N ARG A 86 -7.05 18.80 0.88
CA ARG A 86 -5.64 18.56 1.25
C ARG A 86 -5.33 19.07 2.65
N LEU A 87 -5.71 20.32 2.95
CA LEU A 87 -5.48 20.93 4.26
C LEU A 87 -6.17 20.13 5.38
N ARG A 88 -7.40 19.65 5.15
CA ARG A 88 -8.11 18.79 6.11
C ARG A 88 -7.40 17.46 6.35
N THR A 89 -6.90 16.84 5.29
CA THR A 89 -6.15 15.57 5.40
C THR A 89 -4.85 15.77 6.18
N GLU A 90 -4.13 16.85 5.91
CA GLU A 90 -2.89 17.19 6.63
C GLU A 90 -3.15 17.46 8.11
N ILE A 91 -4.19 18.25 8.44
CA ILE A 91 -4.62 18.46 9.82
C ILE A 91 -5.01 17.14 10.49
N SER A 92 -5.73 16.25 9.79
CA SER A 92 -6.11 14.93 10.32
C SER A 92 -4.88 14.04 10.59
N PHE A 93 -3.88 14.10 9.72
CA PHE A 93 -2.64 13.34 9.87
C PHE A 93 -1.82 13.84 11.06
N GLU A 94 -1.64 15.16 11.18
CA GLU A 94 -0.92 15.76 12.31
C GLU A 94 -1.64 15.53 13.65
N LYS A 95 -2.98 15.54 13.67
CA LYS A 95 -3.76 15.13 14.85
C LYS A 95 -3.50 13.68 15.26
N ARG A 96 -3.51 12.75 14.30
CA ARG A 96 -3.22 11.32 14.58
C ARG A 96 -1.81 11.12 15.12
N LYS A 97 -0.82 11.82 14.58
CA LYS A 97 0.55 11.81 15.11
C LYS A 97 0.62 12.32 16.55
N ALA A 98 -0.04 13.45 16.82
CA ALA A 98 -0.06 14.05 18.16
C ALA A 98 -0.74 13.12 19.18
N GLU A 99 -1.86 12.49 18.81
CA GLU A 99 -2.56 11.50 19.65
C GLU A 99 -1.67 10.28 19.91
N HIS A 100 -1.01 9.74 18.88
CA HIS A 100 -0.08 8.63 19.04
C HIS A 100 1.08 8.99 19.99
N PHE A 101 1.69 10.16 19.81
CA PHE A 101 2.75 10.63 20.69
C PHE A 101 2.27 10.77 22.13
N SER A 102 1.10 11.35 22.36
CA SER A 102 0.48 11.46 23.69
C SER A 102 0.28 10.09 24.34
N GLN A 103 -0.20 9.10 23.59
CA GLN A 103 -0.38 7.74 24.08
C GLN A 103 0.96 7.07 24.44
N GLN A 104 2.03 7.31 23.67
CA GLN A 104 3.35 6.77 23.98
C GLN A 104 3.95 7.39 25.24
N VAL A 105 3.77 8.70 25.43
CA VAL A 105 4.18 9.39 26.66
C VAL A 105 3.44 8.82 27.87
N GLU A 106 2.12 8.67 27.79
CA GLU A 106 1.33 8.06 28.87
C GLU A 106 1.74 6.61 29.18
N LYS A 107 2.02 5.80 28.14
CA LYS A 107 2.53 4.44 28.32
C LYS A 107 3.90 4.44 29.01
N GLY A 108 4.78 5.34 28.62
CA GLY A 108 6.10 5.53 29.26
C GLY A 108 5.98 5.88 30.74
N GLU A 109 5.11 6.82 31.10
CA GLU A 109 4.87 7.17 32.50
C GLU A 109 4.30 6.00 33.32
N ARG A 110 3.40 5.20 32.73
CA ARG A 110 2.85 4.01 33.38
C ARG A 110 3.93 2.95 33.61
N LEU A 111 4.79 2.72 32.63
CA LEU A 111 5.93 1.81 32.74
C LEU A 111 6.90 2.27 33.84
N GLN A 112 7.22 3.55 33.89
CA GLN A 112 8.11 4.11 34.91
C GLN A 112 7.52 3.98 36.33
N LYS A 113 6.22 4.24 36.50
CA LYS A 113 5.51 4.00 37.78
C LYS A 113 5.47 2.51 38.15
N LEU A 114 5.38 1.62 37.17
CA LEU A 114 5.45 0.18 37.38
C LEU A 114 6.87 -0.23 37.82
N GLU A 115 7.90 0.26 37.14
CA GLU A 115 9.31 0.04 37.48
C GLU A 115 9.60 0.51 38.91
N GLU A 116 9.18 1.71 39.30
CA GLU A 116 9.33 2.20 40.67
C GLU A 116 8.65 1.30 41.71
N ARG A 117 7.44 0.80 41.41
CA ARG A 117 6.72 -0.12 42.30
C ARG A 117 7.40 -1.48 42.40
N VAL A 118 7.97 -1.98 41.30
CA VAL A 118 8.71 -3.25 41.27
C VAL A 118 10.05 -3.10 41.99
N LEU A 119 10.78 -2.00 41.77
CA LEU A 119 12.02 -1.64 42.48
C LEU A 119 11.81 -1.51 44.00
N LYS A 120 10.67 -0.95 44.42
CA LYS A 120 10.29 -0.87 45.85
C LYS A 120 9.89 -2.21 46.46
N LYS A 121 9.46 -3.20 45.65
CA LYS A 121 8.90 -4.47 46.16
C LYS A 121 9.89 -5.61 46.33
N SER A 122 10.99 -5.72 45.57
CA SER A 122 12.01 -6.76 45.84
C SER A 122 13.19 -6.72 44.88
N GLY A 123 14.37 -7.15 45.36
CA GLY A 123 15.63 -7.33 44.63
C GLY A 123 15.64 -8.39 43.52
N LEU A 124 14.52 -8.62 42.84
CA LEU A 124 14.38 -9.55 41.70
C LEU A 124 14.88 -8.96 40.37
N TRP A 125 14.93 -7.64 40.22
CA TRP A 125 15.44 -6.96 39.01
C TRP A 125 16.91 -7.28 38.72
N LYS A 126 17.74 -7.45 39.77
CA LYS A 126 19.15 -7.87 39.61
C LYS A 126 19.28 -9.28 39.03
N ARG A 127 18.35 -10.20 39.32
CA ARG A 127 18.34 -11.56 38.74
C ARG A 127 17.90 -11.56 37.28
N TYR A 128 16.90 -10.74 36.93
CA TYR A 128 16.44 -10.64 35.54
C TYR A 128 17.49 -10.00 34.63
N LEU A 129 18.13 -8.90 35.07
CA LEU A 129 19.25 -8.29 34.34
C LEU A 129 20.46 -9.23 34.24
N MET A 130 20.80 -9.97 35.31
CA MET A 130 21.85 -10.98 35.25
C MET A 130 21.52 -12.09 34.27
N GLN A 131 20.30 -12.63 34.26
CA GLN A 131 19.89 -13.67 33.31
C GLN A 131 19.91 -13.17 31.87
N HIS A 132 19.52 -11.91 31.62
CA HIS A 132 19.53 -11.33 30.29
C HIS A 132 20.96 -11.04 29.78
N HIS A 133 21.86 -10.57 30.67
CA HIS A 133 23.29 -10.45 30.35
C HIS A 133 23.94 -11.82 30.14
N GLN A 134 23.61 -12.81 30.97
CA GLN A 134 24.15 -14.16 30.87
C GLN A 134 23.69 -14.84 29.57
N LYS A 135 22.43 -14.66 29.15
CA LYS A 135 21.95 -15.10 27.82
C LYS A 135 22.71 -14.41 26.67
N LYS A 136 23.03 -13.13 26.79
CA LYS A 136 23.77 -12.38 25.76
C LYS A 136 25.23 -12.87 25.63
N VAL A 137 25.91 -13.07 26.76
CA VAL A 137 27.29 -13.61 26.79
C VAL A 137 27.36 -15.07 26.32
N ILE A 138 26.36 -15.90 26.63
CA ILE A 138 26.28 -17.28 26.13
C ILE A 138 26.11 -17.31 24.61
N ASN A 139 25.31 -16.41 24.03
CA ASN A 139 25.14 -16.31 22.58
C ASN A 139 26.39 -15.75 21.87
N GLU A 140 27.09 -14.78 22.46
CA GLU A 140 28.36 -14.27 21.93
C GLU A 140 29.45 -15.37 21.95
N ASN A 141 29.57 -16.12 23.04
CA ASN A 141 30.49 -17.25 23.14
C ASN A 141 30.15 -18.39 22.17
N LYS A 142 28.85 -18.69 21.96
CA LYS A 142 28.42 -19.67 20.95
C LYS A 142 28.76 -19.21 19.53
N LEU A 143 28.60 -17.92 19.24
CA LEU A 143 28.92 -17.34 17.93
C LEU A 143 30.44 -17.35 17.67
N GLU A 144 31.25 -17.02 18.66
CA GLU A 144 32.72 -17.09 18.57
C GLU A 144 33.22 -18.53 18.41
N LYS A 145 32.66 -19.48 19.19
CA LYS A 145 33.00 -20.92 19.06
C LYS A 145 32.61 -21.46 17.68
N SER A 146 31.47 -21.03 17.12
CA SER A 146 31.05 -21.42 15.77
C SER A 146 31.95 -20.87 14.67
N LYS A 147 32.53 -19.66 14.86
CA LYS A 147 33.47 -19.05 13.92
C LYS A 147 34.85 -19.70 13.99
N GLN A 148 35.28 -20.11 15.18
CA GLN A 148 36.55 -20.81 15.39
C GLN A 148 36.52 -22.24 14.84
N LEU A 149 35.41 -22.97 15.06
CA LEU A 149 35.16 -24.29 14.45
C LEU A 149 35.08 -24.23 12.90
N ARG A 150 34.55 -23.13 12.34
CA ARG A 150 34.50 -22.91 10.89
C ARG A 150 35.89 -22.63 10.32
N GLY A 151 36.69 -21.80 11.00
CA GLY A 151 38.07 -21.50 10.62
C GLY A 151 39.02 -22.71 10.70
N GLU A 152 38.82 -23.62 11.66
CA GLU A 152 39.58 -24.87 11.73
C GLU A 152 39.17 -25.88 10.64
N LYS A 153 37.87 -25.99 10.31
CA LYS A 153 37.40 -26.83 9.19
C LYS A 153 37.93 -26.34 7.85
N ASP A 154 37.90 -25.03 7.61
CA ASP A 154 38.41 -24.42 6.37
C ASP A 154 39.93 -24.57 6.24
N PHE A 155 40.68 -24.46 7.36
CA PHE A 155 42.13 -24.68 7.39
C PHE A 155 42.51 -26.14 7.13
N LEU A 156 41.79 -27.10 7.73
CA LEU A 156 42.04 -28.53 7.53
C LEU A 156 41.70 -28.98 6.10
N GLN A 157 40.66 -28.40 5.48
CA GLN A 157 40.30 -28.66 4.08
C GLN A 157 41.34 -28.11 3.08
N MET A 158 42.04 -27.03 3.46
CA MET A 158 43.07 -26.40 2.63
C MET A 158 44.43 -27.13 2.71
N ILE A 159 44.74 -27.80 3.84
CA ILE A 159 45.98 -28.57 4.05
C ILE A 159 45.85 -30.01 3.54
N PHE A 160 44.69 -30.65 3.74
CA PHE A 160 44.48 -32.05 3.41
C PHE A 160 43.45 -32.18 2.29
N GLY A 161 43.88 -31.92 1.06
CA GLY A 161 43.06 -32.10 -0.14
C GLY A 161 42.59 -33.55 -0.31
N GLY A 162 41.37 -33.83 0.14
CA GLY A 162 40.47 -34.90 -0.33
C GLY A 162 40.66 -36.31 0.25
N LYS A 163 39.58 -36.84 0.86
CA LYS A 163 38.80 -38.00 0.37
C LYS A 163 37.67 -38.34 1.37
N GLU A 164 36.46 -38.46 0.84
CA GLU A 164 35.27 -39.01 1.51
C GLU A 164 35.51 -40.46 1.93
N GLU A 165 35.14 -40.79 3.18
CA GLU A 165 34.56 -42.09 3.59
C GLU A 165 34.31 -42.08 5.11
N ASN A 166 33.10 -41.65 5.50
CA ASN A 166 32.30 -42.07 6.68
C ASN A 166 31.25 -40.99 7.02
N GLU A 167 30.25 -40.82 6.15
CA GLU A 167 29.15 -39.87 6.33
C GLU A 167 27.78 -40.55 6.56
N LYS A 168 27.73 -41.76 7.15
CA LYS A 168 26.46 -42.49 7.28
C LYS A 168 25.88 -42.64 8.69
N GLU A 169 26.56 -42.20 9.74
CA GLU A 169 26.00 -42.25 11.11
C GLU A 169 25.84 -40.88 11.78
N VAL A 170 26.61 -39.86 11.39
CA VAL A 170 26.49 -38.51 11.97
C VAL A 170 25.39 -37.69 11.29
N GLY A 171 25.17 -37.90 9.98
CA GLY A 171 24.11 -37.22 9.23
C GLY A 171 22.70 -37.61 9.70
N ARG A 172 22.52 -38.81 10.26
CA ARG A 172 21.20 -39.29 10.73
C ARG A 172 20.79 -38.66 12.06
N GLU A 173 21.72 -38.40 12.98
CA GLU A 173 21.42 -37.73 14.25
C GLU A 173 21.32 -36.20 14.10
N GLU A 174 21.96 -35.60 13.08
CA GLU A 174 21.79 -34.18 12.75
C GLU A 174 20.51 -33.96 11.91
N GLU A 175 20.15 -34.87 10.98
CA GLU A 175 18.85 -34.85 10.30
C GLU A 175 17.70 -35.13 11.26
N GLU A 176 17.80 -36.11 12.19
CA GLU A 176 16.73 -36.37 13.18
C GLU A 176 16.57 -35.20 14.17
N LYS A 177 17.64 -34.42 14.45
CA LYS A 177 17.56 -33.21 15.27
C LYS A 177 17.10 -31.97 14.51
N GLU A 178 17.45 -31.83 13.23
CA GLU A 178 16.88 -30.79 12.37
C GLU A 178 15.41 -31.09 12.04
N GLU A 179 15.02 -32.36 11.89
CA GLU A 179 13.62 -32.79 11.83
C GLU A 179 12.91 -32.56 13.17
N GLU A 180 13.49 -32.88 14.34
CA GLU A 180 12.89 -32.53 15.65
C GLU A 180 12.79 -31.01 15.88
N ILE A 181 13.75 -30.21 15.41
CA ILE A 181 13.72 -28.74 15.52
C ILE A 181 12.74 -28.12 14.51
N MET A 182 12.57 -28.72 13.32
CA MET A 182 11.52 -28.34 12.38
C MET A 182 10.13 -28.78 12.87
N GLU A 183 10.01 -29.93 13.54
CA GLU A 183 8.78 -30.40 14.17
C GLU A 183 8.41 -29.54 15.41
N GLU A 184 9.37 -29.06 16.20
CA GLU A 184 9.12 -28.15 17.34
C GLU A 184 8.75 -26.70 16.90
N GLU A 185 9.14 -26.24 15.70
CA GLU A 185 8.66 -24.96 15.15
C GLU A 185 7.35 -25.07 14.34
N GLU A 186 6.96 -26.27 13.88
CA GLU A 186 5.70 -26.51 13.17
C GLU A 186 4.48 -26.68 14.11
N GLU A 187 4.68 -26.83 15.41
CA GLU A 187 3.60 -27.12 16.35
C GLU A 187 2.96 -25.86 16.97
N TYR A 188 2.23 -25.04 16.19
CA TYR A 188 1.06 -24.26 16.67
C TYR A 188 0.19 -23.66 15.55
N VAL A 189 -0.04 -24.38 14.44
CA VAL A 189 -1.10 -23.98 13.48
C VAL A 189 -2.01 -25.17 13.16
N VAL A 190 -2.77 -25.63 14.16
CA VAL A 190 -3.98 -26.43 13.88
C VAL A 190 -5.06 -25.46 13.35
N SER A 191 -4.94 -25.14 12.07
CA SER A 191 -5.93 -24.38 11.31
C SER A 191 -7.12 -25.29 11.03
N ALA A 192 -8.24 -25.05 11.71
CA ALA A 192 -9.51 -25.58 11.22
C ALA A 192 -9.73 -25.05 9.80
N ALA A 193 -9.91 -25.95 8.83
CA ALA A 193 -10.21 -25.57 7.45
C ALA A 193 -11.53 -24.81 7.40
N VAL A 194 -11.52 -23.62 6.80
CA VAL A 194 -12.73 -22.77 6.68
C VAL A 194 -13.25 -22.87 5.26
N TYR A 195 -14.49 -23.34 5.08
CA TYR A 195 -15.07 -23.59 3.77
C TYR A 195 -16.08 -22.51 3.37
N VAL A 196 -15.95 -21.99 2.16
CA VAL A 196 -16.85 -20.98 1.58
C VAL A 196 -17.13 -21.31 0.12
N ASN A 197 -18.38 -21.12 -0.31
CA ASN A 197 -18.72 -21.09 -1.72
C ASN A 197 -18.81 -19.63 -2.16
N LEU A 198 -18.14 -19.31 -3.26
CA LEU A 198 -18.24 -18.02 -3.93
C LEU A 198 -19.63 -17.84 -4.55
N SER A 199 -19.93 -16.61 -4.99
CA SER A 199 -21.24 -16.25 -5.55
C SER A 199 -21.63 -17.04 -6.80
N ASP A 200 -20.65 -17.54 -7.55
CA ASP A 200 -20.81 -18.38 -8.73
C ASP A 200 -20.89 -19.88 -8.41
N GLY A 201 -20.84 -20.25 -7.12
CA GLY A 201 -20.86 -21.62 -6.63
C GLY A 201 -19.49 -22.27 -6.52
N SER A 202 -18.41 -21.57 -6.90
CA SER A 202 -17.05 -22.11 -6.83
C SER A 202 -16.60 -22.32 -5.38
N PRO A 203 -16.14 -23.53 -4.99
CA PRO A 203 -15.76 -23.82 -3.62
C PRO A 203 -14.31 -23.43 -3.33
N ILE A 204 -14.07 -22.78 -2.19
CA ILE A 204 -12.75 -22.45 -1.65
C ILE A 204 -12.62 -22.94 -0.20
N PHE A 205 -11.42 -23.35 0.21
CA PHE A 205 -11.11 -23.48 1.63
C PHE A 205 -9.91 -22.62 1.99
N GLY A 206 -10.01 -22.01 3.16
CA GLY A 206 -8.98 -21.20 3.77
C GLY A 206 -8.52 -21.78 5.09
N ALA A 207 -7.83 -20.96 5.87
CA ALA A 207 -7.28 -21.32 7.17
C ALA A 207 -7.87 -20.45 8.28
N PHE A 208 -8.07 -21.04 9.46
CA PHE A 208 -8.37 -20.29 10.67
C PHE A 208 -7.08 -20.10 11.48
N VAL A 209 -6.60 -18.86 11.58
CA VAL A 209 -5.26 -18.55 12.08
C VAL A 209 -5.30 -17.50 13.19
N GLN A 210 -4.28 -17.48 14.05
CA GLN A 210 -4.12 -16.47 15.08
C GLN A 210 -3.21 -15.34 14.58
N ALA A 211 -3.66 -14.09 14.74
CA ALA A 211 -2.85 -12.90 14.52
C ALA A 211 -1.86 -12.68 15.67
N ALA A 212 -0.81 -11.88 15.46
CA ALA A 212 0.18 -11.55 16.49
C ALA A 212 -0.42 -10.87 17.74
N THR A 213 -1.62 -10.30 17.65
CA THR A 213 -2.36 -9.73 18.79
C THR A 213 -3.15 -10.78 19.59
N GLY A 214 -3.12 -12.05 19.18
CA GLY A 214 -3.86 -13.15 19.80
C GLY A 214 -5.29 -13.35 19.27
N LYS A 215 -5.78 -12.44 18.42
CA LYS A 215 -7.11 -12.55 17.79
C LYS A 215 -7.10 -13.57 16.65
N TYR A 216 -8.20 -14.29 16.46
CA TYR A 216 -8.34 -15.25 15.36
C TYR A 216 -8.92 -14.62 14.10
N ILE A 217 -8.49 -15.12 12.95
CA ILE A 217 -8.82 -14.63 11.60
C ILE A 217 -9.13 -15.83 10.71
N SER A 218 -10.25 -15.80 9.99
CA SER A 218 -10.47 -16.68 8.84
C SER A 218 -9.80 -16.05 7.62
N GLN A 219 -8.77 -16.70 7.07
CA GLN A 219 -8.01 -16.20 5.93
C GLN A 219 -8.20 -17.07 4.69
N PHE A 220 -8.27 -16.41 3.53
CA PHE A 220 -8.26 -17.04 2.20
C PHE A 220 -7.19 -16.35 1.36
N LEU A 221 -6.07 -16.99 1.15
CA LEU A 221 -4.93 -16.47 0.40
C LEU A 221 -4.91 -17.08 -0.99
N GLY A 222 -4.67 -16.28 -2.03
CA GLY A 222 -4.51 -16.82 -3.37
C GLY A 222 -5.80 -17.26 -4.07
N VAL A 223 -6.90 -16.53 -3.89
CA VAL A 223 -8.18 -16.77 -4.58
C VAL A 223 -8.10 -16.20 -6.00
N PRO A 224 -8.32 -17.00 -7.07
CA PRO A 224 -8.24 -16.51 -8.44
C PRO A 224 -9.45 -15.65 -8.78
N PHE A 225 -9.22 -14.46 -9.33
CA PHE A 225 -10.30 -13.58 -9.82
C PHE A 225 -10.32 -13.45 -11.35
N ALA A 226 -9.24 -13.82 -12.02
CA ALA A 226 -9.13 -13.80 -13.47
C ALA A 226 -8.51 -15.11 -14.02
N GLU A 227 -8.74 -15.38 -15.29
CA GLU A 227 -7.94 -16.37 -16.01
C GLU A 227 -6.48 -15.89 -16.12
N PRO A 228 -5.50 -16.82 -16.11
CA PRO A 228 -4.09 -16.48 -16.22
C PRO A 228 -3.82 -15.64 -17.48
N PRO A 229 -3.24 -14.43 -17.37
CA PRO A 229 -3.02 -13.53 -18.50
C PRO A 229 -1.79 -13.92 -19.34
N ILE A 230 -1.66 -15.21 -19.65
CA ILE A 230 -0.51 -15.82 -20.34
C ILE A 230 -0.78 -16.03 -21.83
N GLY A 231 0.30 -16.20 -22.61
CA GLY A 231 0.21 -16.51 -24.04
C GLY A 231 -0.59 -15.45 -24.81
N LYS A 232 -1.73 -15.86 -25.40
CA LYS A 232 -2.60 -14.96 -26.19
C LYS A 232 -3.30 -13.89 -25.35
N LEU A 233 -3.39 -14.09 -24.03
CA LEU A 233 -4.00 -13.13 -23.09
C LEU A 233 -2.99 -12.11 -22.56
N ARG A 234 -1.70 -12.28 -22.85
CA ARG A 234 -0.67 -11.30 -22.50
C ARG A 234 -1.00 -9.94 -23.13
N PHE A 235 -0.91 -8.88 -22.34
CA PHE A 235 -1.25 -7.49 -22.70
C PHE A 235 -2.73 -7.23 -23.05
N ARG A 236 -3.60 -8.24 -22.93
CA ARG A 236 -5.05 -8.09 -23.12
C ARG A 236 -5.76 -7.89 -21.79
N ARG A 237 -7.01 -7.44 -21.88
CA ARG A 237 -7.87 -7.25 -20.70
C ARG A 237 -8.02 -8.58 -19.96
N PRO A 238 -8.04 -8.55 -18.61
CA PRO A 238 -8.27 -9.74 -17.83
C PRO A 238 -9.65 -10.31 -18.13
N ILE A 239 -9.75 -11.63 -18.14
CA ILE A 239 -11.01 -12.36 -18.32
C ILE A 239 -11.40 -12.87 -16.93
N PRO A 240 -12.65 -12.66 -16.47
CA PRO A 240 -13.12 -13.23 -15.21
C PRO A 240 -12.84 -14.72 -15.12
N LYS A 241 -12.39 -15.19 -13.95
CA LYS A 241 -12.14 -16.61 -13.74
C LYS A 241 -13.43 -17.40 -13.97
N ARG A 242 -13.35 -18.49 -14.75
CA ARG A 242 -14.51 -19.37 -14.94
C ARG A 242 -14.82 -20.11 -13.65
N PRO A 243 -16.12 -20.35 -13.35
CA PRO A 243 -16.49 -21.15 -12.20
C PRO A 243 -15.85 -22.54 -12.23
N TRP A 244 -15.47 -23.05 -11.06
CA TRP A 244 -14.84 -24.35 -10.90
C TRP A 244 -15.62 -25.23 -9.92
N ARG A 245 -15.43 -26.54 -10.03
CA ARG A 245 -16.12 -27.53 -9.17
C ARG A 245 -15.21 -28.16 -8.12
N GLU A 246 -13.91 -28.18 -8.38
CA GLU A 246 -12.91 -28.75 -7.48
C GLU A 246 -12.61 -27.78 -6.34
N GLN A 247 -12.36 -28.32 -5.15
CA GLN A 247 -12.07 -27.48 -4.00
C GLN A 247 -10.77 -26.68 -4.22
N TRP A 248 -10.85 -25.35 -4.25
CA TRP A 248 -9.65 -24.51 -4.38
C TRP A 248 -8.98 -24.29 -3.02
N ASN A 249 -7.70 -24.65 -2.95
CA ASN A 249 -6.86 -24.38 -1.77
C ASN A 249 -6.42 -22.91 -1.75
N ALA A 250 -7.01 -22.16 -0.81
CA ALA A 250 -6.71 -20.76 -0.55
C ALA A 250 -6.02 -20.58 0.82
N THR A 251 -5.05 -21.43 1.18
CA THR A 251 -4.30 -21.30 2.44
C THR A 251 -2.97 -20.57 2.29
N THR A 252 -2.44 -20.43 1.07
CA THR A 252 -1.12 -19.84 0.80
C THR A 252 -1.20 -18.70 -0.22
N PHE A 253 -0.30 -17.73 -0.09
CA PHE A 253 -0.15 -16.70 -1.11
C PHE A 253 0.25 -17.31 -2.45
N ARG A 254 -0.23 -16.69 -3.53
CA ARG A 254 0.14 -17.06 -4.91
C ARG A 254 1.28 -16.17 -5.41
N ASP A 255 1.77 -16.53 -6.58
CA ASP A 255 2.90 -15.89 -7.23
C ASP A 255 2.69 -14.38 -7.38
N SER A 256 3.77 -13.64 -7.15
CA SER A 256 3.86 -12.22 -7.43
C SER A 256 3.87 -12.00 -8.94
N CYS A 257 3.30 -10.89 -9.41
CA CYS A 257 3.38 -10.56 -10.83
C CYS A 257 4.83 -10.28 -11.25
N VAL A 258 5.19 -10.69 -12.48
CA VAL A 258 6.55 -10.53 -13.02
C VAL A 258 7.08 -9.10 -12.87
N GLN A 259 8.17 -8.97 -12.14
CA GLN A 259 8.89 -7.74 -11.85
C GLN A 259 10.36 -8.05 -11.54
N SER A 260 11.23 -7.04 -11.62
CA SER A 260 12.63 -7.18 -11.27
C SER A 260 12.85 -6.87 -9.79
N PRO A 261 13.66 -7.64 -9.06
CA PRO A 261 14.04 -7.31 -7.69
C PRO A 261 14.92 -6.05 -7.67
N ASP A 262 14.77 -5.22 -6.64
CA ASP A 262 15.74 -4.18 -6.32
C ASP A 262 16.97 -4.81 -5.68
N THR A 263 18.11 -4.65 -6.35
CA THR A 263 19.43 -5.14 -5.91
C THR A 263 20.40 -3.99 -5.63
N TYR A 264 19.96 -2.74 -5.70
CA TYR A 264 20.83 -1.57 -5.62
C TYR A 264 21.59 -1.48 -4.30
N PHE A 265 20.94 -1.85 -3.20
CA PHE A 265 21.52 -1.85 -1.85
C PHE A 265 21.84 -3.24 -1.30
N GLY A 266 21.91 -4.27 -2.16
CA GLY A 266 22.09 -5.66 -1.72
C GLY A 266 21.00 -6.08 -0.72
N ASP A 267 21.40 -6.69 0.41
CA ASP A 267 20.48 -7.24 1.42
C ASP A 267 19.96 -6.19 2.43
N PHE A 268 20.06 -4.90 2.12
CA PHE A 268 19.54 -3.86 3.00
C PHE A 268 18.03 -4.00 3.19
N TYR A 269 17.59 -4.27 4.42
CA TYR A 269 16.19 -4.54 4.75
C TYR A 269 15.22 -3.44 4.28
N GLY A 270 15.61 -2.17 4.36
CA GLY A 270 14.78 -1.06 3.88
C GLY A 270 14.50 -1.05 2.38
N ALA A 271 15.29 -1.78 1.59
CA ALA A 271 15.05 -2.04 0.18
C ALA A 271 14.40 -3.42 -0.05
N THR A 272 14.95 -4.48 0.56
CA THR A 272 14.49 -5.86 0.31
C THR A 272 13.08 -6.15 0.83
N MET A 273 12.58 -5.40 1.83
CA MET A 273 11.18 -5.50 2.28
C MET A 273 10.15 -5.21 1.18
N TRP A 274 10.56 -4.56 0.09
CA TRP A 274 9.70 -4.23 -1.05
C TRP A 274 9.87 -5.20 -2.23
N ASN A 275 10.85 -6.10 -2.17
CA ASN A 275 11.02 -7.15 -3.17
C ASN A 275 9.95 -8.22 -2.99
N SER A 276 9.59 -8.89 -4.09
CA SER A 276 8.64 -10.00 -4.06
C SER A 276 9.12 -11.10 -3.11
N ASN A 277 8.27 -11.48 -2.15
CA ASN A 277 8.51 -12.57 -1.19
C ASN A 277 7.88 -13.91 -1.62
N THR A 278 7.24 -13.94 -2.80
CA THR A 278 6.79 -15.16 -3.48
C THR A 278 7.42 -15.24 -4.89
N PRO A 279 7.47 -16.44 -5.51
CA PRO A 279 7.93 -16.58 -6.89
C PRO A 279 7.22 -15.62 -7.84
N CYS A 280 7.91 -15.17 -8.87
CA CYS A 280 7.33 -14.30 -9.90
C CYS A 280 6.76 -15.13 -11.06
N SER A 281 5.50 -14.87 -11.42
CA SER A 281 4.82 -15.53 -12.54
C SER A 281 3.89 -14.55 -13.27
N GLU A 282 3.58 -14.84 -14.53
CA GLU A 282 2.51 -14.15 -15.25
C GLU A 282 1.12 -14.63 -14.81
N ASP A 283 1.03 -15.86 -14.32
CA ASP A 283 -0.15 -16.35 -13.61
C ASP A 283 -0.14 -15.80 -12.18
N CYS A 284 -0.55 -14.54 -12.03
CA CYS A 284 -0.47 -13.80 -10.77
C CYS A 284 -1.78 -13.10 -10.37
N LEU A 285 -2.87 -13.25 -11.12
CA LEU A 285 -4.14 -12.54 -10.88
C LEU A 285 -4.99 -13.21 -9.78
N TYR A 286 -4.49 -13.08 -8.55
CA TYR A 286 -5.09 -13.59 -7.33
C TYR A 286 -5.33 -12.47 -6.32
N LEU A 287 -6.28 -12.69 -5.41
CA LEU A 287 -6.55 -11.82 -4.27
C LEU A 287 -6.55 -12.62 -2.96
N ASN A 288 -6.42 -11.90 -1.85
CA ASN A 288 -6.40 -12.45 -0.50
C ASN A 288 -7.48 -11.79 0.33
N ILE A 289 -8.12 -12.55 1.23
CA ILE A 289 -9.25 -12.11 2.05
C ILE A 289 -8.97 -12.47 3.50
N TYR A 290 -9.10 -11.49 4.39
CA TYR A 290 -9.00 -11.67 5.84
C TYR A 290 -10.32 -11.27 6.48
N VAL A 291 -10.94 -12.21 7.19
CA VAL A 291 -12.21 -12.02 7.90
C VAL A 291 -11.96 -12.15 9.40
N PRO A 292 -12.37 -11.17 10.23
CA PRO A 292 -12.13 -11.22 11.66
C PRO A 292 -12.95 -12.33 12.32
N GLY A 293 -12.27 -13.20 13.07
CA GLY A 293 -12.90 -14.32 13.76
C GLY A 293 -13.48 -15.37 12.82
N GLU A 294 -14.47 -16.11 13.35
CA GLU A 294 -15.24 -17.07 12.57
C GLU A 294 -16.21 -16.36 11.61
N ILE A 295 -16.49 -17.00 10.48
CA ILE A 295 -17.37 -16.42 9.46
C ILE A 295 -18.83 -16.49 9.92
N ASP A 296 -19.37 -15.34 10.30
CA ASP A 296 -20.80 -15.13 10.50
C ASP A 296 -21.42 -14.56 9.22
N ARG A 297 -22.30 -15.34 8.57
CA ARG A 297 -22.96 -14.94 7.30
C ARG A 297 -24.02 -13.85 7.49
N GLU A 298 -24.53 -13.65 8.70
CA GLU A 298 -25.53 -12.64 8.99
C GLU A 298 -24.90 -11.27 9.31
N LYS A 299 -23.63 -11.28 9.72
CA LYS A 299 -22.89 -10.06 10.07
C LYS A 299 -22.37 -9.36 8.82
N ARG A 300 -22.80 -8.11 8.62
CA ARG A 300 -22.27 -7.22 7.57
C ARG A 300 -21.12 -6.39 8.13
N LEU A 301 -19.92 -6.57 7.57
CA LEU A 301 -18.73 -5.81 7.92
C LEU A 301 -18.31 -4.89 6.78
N PRO A 302 -17.71 -3.72 7.07
CA PRO A 302 -17.09 -2.90 6.04
C PRO A 302 -15.89 -3.64 5.43
N VAL A 303 -15.65 -3.39 4.15
CA VAL A 303 -14.54 -3.97 3.38
C VAL A 303 -13.52 -2.87 3.08
N LEU A 304 -12.26 -3.10 3.43
CA LEU A 304 -11.13 -2.30 2.99
C LEU A 304 -10.38 -3.08 1.91
N PHE A 305 -10.35 -2.50 0.72
CA PHE A 305 -9.71 -3.07 -0.46
C PHE A 305 -8.36 -2.38 -0.69
N TRP A 306 -7.27 -3.13 -0.54
CA TRP A 306 -5.90 -2.64 -0.60
C TRP A 306 -5.27 -2.92 -1.97
N ILE A 307 -4.83 -1.84 -2.63
CA ILE A 307 -4.06 -1.87 -3.86
C ILE A 307 -2.65 -1.37 -3.54
N TYR A 308 -1.64 -2.22 -3.70
CA TYR A 308 -0.26 -1.86 -3.39
C TYR A 308 0.32 -0.84 -4.39
N GLY A 309 1.34 -0.11 -3.93
CA GLY A 309 2.11 0.89 -4.69
C GLY A 309 3.18 0.28 -5.61
N GLY A 310 4.39 0.85 -5.64
CA GLY A 310 5.49 0.33 -6.47
C GLY A 310 5.61 0.96 -7.87
N GLY A 311 5.06 2.18 -8.04
CA GLY A 311 5.26 2.97 -9.26
C GLY A 311 4.77 2.31 -10.56
N PHE A 312 3.86 1.35 -10.46
CA PHE A 312 3.37 0.49 -11.56
C PHE A 312 4.42 -0.45 -12.19
N TRP A 313 5.62 -0.56 -11.63
CA TRP A 313 6.66 -1.47 -12.10
C TRP A 313 7.08 -2.53 -11.08
N SER A 314 6.64 -2.41 -9.82
CA SER A 314 6.87 -3.40 -8.77
C SER A 314 5.72 -3.44 -7.76
N GLY A 315 5.85 -4.30 -6.75
CA GLY A 315 4.91 -4.52 -5.67
C GLY A 315 4.18 -5.86 -5.79
N THR A 316 3.70 -6.35 -4.65
CA THR A 316 2.88 -7.57 -4.53
C THR A 316 1.99 -7.47 -3.30
N ALA A 317 0.83 -8.13 -3.34
CA ALA A 317 -0.11 -8.20 -2.23
C ALA A 317 0.36 -9.12 -1.10
N SER A 318 1.41 -9.92 -1.32
CA SER A 318 1.94 -10.89 -0.37
C SER A 318 2.99 -10.34 0.60
N LEU A 319 3.44 -9.08 0.45
CA LEU A 319 4.46 -8.50 1.34
C LEU A 319 4.00 -8.52 2.80
N ASP A 320 4.91 -8.85 3.72
CA ASP A 320 4.61 -8.97 5.16
C ASP A 320 4.04 -7.66 5.76
N VAL A 321 4.49 -6.51 5.24
CA VAL A 321 3.99 -5.18 5.66
C VAL A 321 2.50 -4.97 5.31
N TYR A 322 1.94 -5.78 4.41
CA TYR A 322 0.54 -5.76 4.01
C TYR A 322 -0.29 -6.89 4.62
N ASP A 323 0.25 -7.62 5.62
CA ASP A 323 -0.48 -8.66 6.31
C ASP A 323 -1.76 -8.10 6.98
N GLY A 324 -2.91 -8.50 6.43
CA GLY A 324 -4.22 -7.99 6.84
C GLY A 324 -4.72 -8.51 8.18
N LYS A 325 -4.07 -9.53 8.78
CA LYS A 325 -4.55 -10.21 9.99
C LYS A 325 -4.78 -9.26 11.17
N ILE A 326 -3.81 -8.41 11.47
CA ILE A 326 -3.88 -7.49 12.62
C ILE A 326 -5.00 -6.47 12.39
N PHE A 327 -5.05 -5.83 11.23
CA PHE A 327 -6.01 -4.78 10.95
C PHE A 327 -7.45 -5.31 10.90
N ALA A 328 -7.65 -6.49 10.29
CA ALA A 328 -8.96 -7.15 10.27
C ALA A 328 -9.46 -7.42 11.70
N GLY A 329 -8.62 -8.02 12.55
CA GLY A 329 -8.98 -8.38 13.92
C GLY A 329 -9.15 -7.18 14.87
N GLU A 330 -8.32 -6.15 14.76
CA GLU A 330 -8.41 -4.96 15.61
C GLU A 330 -9.60 -4.07 15.29
N GLU A 331 -9.84 -3.82 14.00
CA GLU A 331 -10.86 -2.88 13.56
C GLU A 331 -12.19 -3.56 13.18
N ASN A 332 -12.24 -4.90 13.24
CA ASN A 332 -13.42 -5.69 12.88
C ASN A 332 -13.91 -5.35 11.46
N VAL A 333 -12.97 -5.35 10.52
CA VAL A 333 -13.18 -5.06 9.09
C VAL A 333 -12.71 -6.23 8.24
N ILE A 334 -13.31 -6.43 7.07
CA ILE A 334 -12.79 -7.38 6.08
C ILE A 334 -11.68 -6.69 5.28
N ILE A 335 -10.52 -7.32 5.19
CA ILE A 335 -9.40 -6.83 4.37
C ILE A 335 -9.31 -7.68 3.11
N VAL A 336 -9.24 -7.01 1.96
CA VAL A 336 -8.96 -7.65 0.68
C VAL A 336 -7.68 -7.05 0.11
N THR A 337 -6.69 -7.87 -0.23
CA THR A 337 -5.47 -7.42 -0.93
C THR A 337 -5.40 -8.09 -2.30
N VAL A 338 -4.93 -7.39 -3.33
CA VAL A 338 -5.02 -7.87 -4.72
C VAL A 338 -3.72 -7.72 -5.49
N ASN A 339 -3.38 -8.73 -6.29
CA ASN A 339 -2.36 -8.62 -7.33
C ASN A 339 -2.93 -8.04 -8.62
N TYR A 340 -2.19 -7.15 -9.24
CA TYR A 340 -2.47 -6.61 -10.57
C TYR A 340 -1.19 -6.61 -11.40
N ARG A 341 -1.29 -6.78 -12.73
CA ARG A 341 -0.10 -6.77 -13.58
C ARG A 341 0.61 -5.44 -13.49
N VAL A 342 1.93 -5.50 -13.31
CA VAL A 342 2.86 -4.36 -13.29
C VAL A 342 3.77 -4.40 -14.53
N THR A 343 4.70 -3.45 -14.61
CA THR A 343 5.69 -3.33 -15.68
C THR A 343 5.07 -3.29 -17.09
N VAL A 344 5.77 -3.85 -18.08
CA VAL A 344 5.28 -4.03 -19.45
C VAL A 344 4.02 -4.89 -19.51
N PHE A 345 3.87 -5.86 -18.61
CA PHE A 345 2.72 -6.78 -18.61
C PHE A 345 1.40 -6.07 -18.27
N GLY A 346 1.44 -5.07 -17.40
CA GLY A 346 0.29 -4.27 -17.01
C GLY A 346 0.08 -3.01 -17.83
N PHE A 347 1.15 -2.40 -18.35
CA PHE A 347 1.07 -1.00 -18.82
C PHE A 347 1.66 -0.76 -20.21
N LEU A 348 1.99 -1.82 -20.98
CA LEU A 348 2.38 -1.67 -22.38
C LEU A 348 1.24 -1.03 -23.20
N TYR A 349 1.58 0.04 -23.93
CA TYR A 349 0.69 0.70 -24.87
C TYR A 349 1.36 0.79 -26.24
N LEU A 350 0.74 0.18 -27.26
CA LEU A 350 1.20 0.26 -28.65
C LEU A 350 0.20 0.95 -29.59
N GLY A 351 -0.92 1.47 -29.06
CA GLY A 351 -2.01 2.01 -29.87
C GLY A 351 -2.69 0.95 -30.75
N ARG A 352 -2.66 -0.32 -30.32
CA ARG A 352 -3.26 -1.47 -31.02
C ARG A 352 -4.18 -2.24 -30.08
N GLU A 353 -5.10 -3.01 -30.66
CA GLU A 353 -6.07 -3.81 -29.90
C GLU A 353 -5.38 -4.86 -29.01
N GLU A 354 -4.24 -5.41 -29.46
CA GLU A 354 -3.50 -6.42 -28.72
C GLU A 354 -2.73 -5.88 -27.51
N ALA A 355 -2.45 -4.56 -27.49
CA ALA A 355 -1.77 -3.89 -26.38
C ALA A 355 -2.34 -2.46 -26.20
N PRO A 356 -3.56 -2.34 -25.67
CA PRO A 356 -4.27 -1.06 -25.59
C PRO A 356 -3.90 -0.22 -24.36
N GLY A 357 -2.95 -0.67 -23.52
CA GLY A 357 -2.51 0.02 -22.31
C GLY A 357 -3.47 -0.12 -21.13
N ASN A 358 -2.97 0.14 -19.92
CA ASN A 358 -3.74 0.14 -18.67
C ASN A 358 -4.35 -1.22 -18.27
N MET A 359 -3.75 -2.33 -18.69
CA MET A 359 -4.23 -3.67 -18.31
C MET A 359 -4.16 -3.92 -16.81
N GLY A 360 -3.12 -3.41 -16.12
CA GLY A 360 -3.04 -3.46 -14.66
C GLY A 360 -4.20 -2.73 -13.96
N LEU A 361 -4.73 -1.64 -14.55
CA LEU A 361 -5.92 -0.96 -14.02
C LEU A 361 -7.20 -1.75 -14.29
N TRP A 362 -7.28 -2.47 -15.42
CA TRP A 362 -8.38 -3.39 -15.68
C TRP A 362 -8.37 -4.60 -14.73
N ASP A 363 -7.19 -5.06 -14.31
CA ASP A 363 -7.05 -6.12 -13.30
C ASP A 363 -7.63 -5.65 -11.96
N GLN A 364 -7.26 -4.44 -11.53
CA GLN A 364 -7.83 -3.82 -10.32
C GLN A 364 -9.34 -3.66 -10.41
N LEU A 365 -9.85 -3.22 -11.56
CA LEU A 365 -11.29 -3.05 -11.78
C LEU A 365 -12.06 -4.36 -11.78
N LEU A 366 -11.46 -5.45 -12.28
CA LEU A 366 -12.11 -6.77 -12.28
C LEU A 366 -12.16 -7.38 -10.87
N ALA A 367 -11.17 -7.09 -10.02
CA ALA A 367 -11.13 -7.58 -8.66
C ALA A 367 -12.04 -6.80 -7.68
N LEU A 368 -12.39 -5.55 -8.01
CA LEU A 368 -13.39 -4.73 -7.32
C LEU A 368 -14.81 -5.17 -7.68
#